data_AF-A0A2V6BK96-F1
#
_entry.id   AF-A0A2V6BK96-F1
#
_cell.length_a   1.000
_cell.length_b   1.000
_cell.length_c   1.000
_cell.angle_alpha   90.00
_cell.angle_beta   90.00
_cell.angle_gamma   90.00
#
_symmetry.space_group_name_H-M   'P 1'
#
loop_
_entity.id
_entity.type
_entity.pdbx_description
1 polymer ?
#
loop_
_entity_poly.entity_id
_entity_poly.type
_entity_poly.pdbx_seq_one_letter_code
_entity_poly.pdbx_strand_id
1 'polypeptide(L)'
;MKAMKSKHTSACTVFLILAFVCSLSAGSGAYQPGGHLVIVRSPNFGWNLGFNLEIDGRPAGSIVQGRNFHAWLPAGHHVLTVYKVPSVGFTEPTSVAVNIQPGWNNVFTAIWDSNLVYLRPSGTFLSPGATWQNRGDVY
;
A
#
# COMPACT_ATOMS: atom_id res chain seq x y z
N MET A 1 55.67 25.18 26.64
CA MET A 1 54.90 23.93 26.46
C MET A 1 54.14 24.03 25.15
N LYS A 2 54.31 23.08 24.22
CA LYS A 2 53.75 23.14 22.85
C LYS A 2 52.40 22.44 22.84
N ALA A 3 51.32 23.18 22.60
CA ALA A 3 49.97 22.61 22.53
C ALA A 3 49.85 21.67 21.32
N MET A 4 49.68 20.37 21.58
CA MET A 4 49.42 19.39 20.54
C MET A 4 47.95 19.48 20.12
N LYS A 5 47.67 20.04 18.94
CA LYS A 5 46.34 19.96 18.32
C LYS A 5 46.11 18.53 17.85
N SER A 6 45.17 17.86 18.50
CA SER A 6 44.78 16.48 18.18
C SER A 6 44.16 16.39 16.79
N LYS A 7 44.80 15.64 15.90
CA LYS A 7 44.30 15.33 14.54
C LYS A 7 43.02 14.48 14.57
N HIS A 8 42.77 13.78 15.68
CA HIS A 8 41.62 12.88 15.86
C HIS A 8 40.29 13.63 15.98
N THR A 9 40.28 14.83 16.54
CA THR A 9 39.07 15.64 16.68
C THR A 9 38.55 16.08 15.31
N SER A 10 39.45 16.47 14.40
CA SER A 10 39.06 16.92 13.06
C SER A 10 38.51 15.80 12.18
N ALA A 11 39.08 14.60 12.28
CA ALA A 11 38.61 13.44 11.51
C ALA A 11 37.22 12.97 11.97
N CYS A 12 36.95 12.95 13.29
CA CYS A 12 35.63 12.64 13.83
C CYS A 12 34.57 13.65 13.43
N THR A 13 34.88 14.95 13.45
CA THR A 13 33.93 16.00 13.05
C THR A 13 33.55 15.88 11.57
N VAL A 14 34.52 15.62 10.68
CA VAL A 14 34.23 15.41 9.25
C VAL A 14 33.37 14.16 9.03
N PHE A 15 33.65 13.07 9.75
CA PHE A 15 32.84 11.85 9.69
C PHE A 15 31.40 12.08 10.13
N LEU A 16 31.19 12.84 11.21
CA LEU A 16 29.86 13.16 11.71
C LEU A 16 29.07 14.06 10.74
N ILE A 17 29.74 15.03 10.12
CA ILE A 17 29.12 15.91 9.10
C ILE A 17 28.73 15.09 7.87
N LEU A 18 29.60 14.20 7.40
CA LEU A 18 29.32 13.35 6.23
C LEU A 18 28.14 12.40 6.49
N ALA A 19 28.08 11.77 7.68
CA ALA A 19 26.95 10.93 8.08
C ALA A 19 25.63 11.72 8.18
N PHE A 20 25.69 12.96 8.66
CA PHE A 20 24.51 13.83 8.74
C PHE A 20 23.99 14.21 7.36
N VAL A 21 24.88 14.54 6.41
CA VAL A 21 24.52 14.84 5.01
C VAL A 21 23.94 13.61 4.29
N CYS A 22 24.48 12.41 4.53
CA CYS A 22 23.91 11.17 3.98
C CYS A 22 22.49 10.85 4.51
N SER A 23 22.16 11.32 5.72
CA SER A 23 20.81 11.14 6.28
C SER A 23 19.78 12.07 5.62
N LEU A 24 20.22 13.24 5.13
CA LEU A 24 19.39 14.24 4.45
C LEU A 24 19.14 13.92 2.96
N SER A 25 19.91 13.03 2.34
CA SER A 25 19.69 12.61 0.95
C SER A 25 18.80 11.36 0.82
N ALA A 26 18.31 10.82 1.93
CA ALA A 26 17.39 9.69 1.93
C ALA A 26 15.97 10.15 1.57
N GLY A 27 15.71 10.24 0.26
CA GLY A 27 14.37 10.05 -0.29
C GLY A 27 13.56 11.30 -0.60
N SER A 28 13.89 11.99 -1.68
CA SER A 28 12.85 12.54 -2.56
C SER A 28 12.59 11.55 -3.68
N GLY A 29 11.97 10.41 -3.34
CA GLY A 29 11.27 9.63 -4.36
C GLY A 29 10.24 10.56 -4.96
N ALA A 30 10.32 10.84 -6.27
CA ALA A 30 9.32 11.65 -6.96
C ALA A 30 7.94 11.13 -6.56
N TYR A 31 7.09 11.99 -5.98
CA TYR A 31 5.73 11.64 -5.64
C TYR A 31 5.02 11.26 -6.94
N GLN A 32 5.03 9.97 -7.27
CA GLN A 32 4.28 9.48 -8.41
C GLN A 32 2.82 9.50 -7.99
N PRO A 33 1.94 10.17 -8.76
CA PRO A 33 0.53 10.21 -8.44
C PRO A 33 0.03 8.77 -8.31
N GLY A 34 -0.43 8.41 -7.11
CA GLY A 34 -0.89 7.06 -6.79
C GLY A 34 -2.29 6.80 -7.32
N GLY A 35 -2.72 5.55 -7.20
CA GLY A 35 -4.12 5.16 -7.36
C GLY A 35 -4.74 4.79 -6.02
N HIS A 36 -6.06 4.88 -5.95
CA HIS A 36 -6.82 4.51 -4.76
C HIS A 36 -7.26 3.07 -4.88
N LEU A 37 -6.85 2.24 -3.92
CA LEU A 37 -7.31 0.87 -3.78
C LEU A 37 -8.50 0.84 -2.82
N VAL A 38 -9.60 0.23 -3.27
CA VAL A 38 -10.78 -0.03 -2.44
C VAL A 38 -11.05 -1.53 -2.45
N ILE A 39 -11.12 -2.12 -1.25
CA ILE A 39 -11.55 -3.51 -1.10
C ILE A 39 -12.82 -3.56 -0.26
N VAL A 40 -13.87 -4.11 -0.84
CA VAL A 40 -15.16 -4.31 -0.18
C VAL A 40 -15.38 -5.80 0.09
N ARG A 41 -16.15 -6.09 1.13
CA ARG A 41 -16.50 -7.47 1.52
C ARG A 41 -17.89 -7.82 0.98
N SER A 42 -17.99 -8.94 0.26
CA SER A 42 -19.29 -9.47 -0.16
C SER A 42 -20.15 -9.88 1.05
N PRO A 43 -21.49 -9.74 0.97
CA PRO A 43 -22.39 -10.23 2.01
C PRO A 43 -22.27 -11.73 2.30
N ASN A 44 -21.78 -12.53 1.34
CA ASN A 44 -21.73 -13.99 1.45
C ASN A 44 -20.75 -14.53 2.52
N PHE A 45 -19.96 -13.66 3.16
CA PHE A 45 -19.15 -14.00 4.32
C PHE A 45 -19.98 -14.17 5.61
N GLY A 46 -21.26 -13.78 5.63
CA GLY A 46 -22.07 -13.81 6.85
C GLY A 46 -21.61 -12.76 7.89
N TRP A 47 -21.69 -13.09 9.18
CA TRP A 47 -21.32 -12.18 10.28
C TRP A 47 -19.99 -12.54 10.97
N ASN A 48 -19.59 -13.82 10.89
CA ASN A 48 -18.48 -14.39 11.65
C ASN A 48 -17.18 -14.57 10.83
N LEU A 49 -17.19 -14.24 9.53
CA LEU A 49 -16.01 -14.34 8.66
C LEU A 49 -15.47 -12.97 8.26
N GLY A 50 -14.16 -12.87 8.13
CA GLY A 50 -13.44 -11.74 7.58
C GLY A 50 -12.20 -12.21 6.83
N PHE A 51 -11.33 -11.28 6.50
CA PHE A 51 -10.04 -11.59 5.91
C PHE A 51 -8.98 -10.54 6.28
N ASN A 52 -7.73 -10.98 6.37
CA ASN A 52 -6.58 -10.10 6.41
C ASN A 52 -6.10 -9.83 4.98
N LEU A 53 -5.63 -8.61 4.76
CA LEU A 53 -5.04 -8.16 3.51
C LEU A 53 -3.55 -7.94 3.72
N GLU A 54 -2.77 -8.45 2.77
CA GLU A 54 -1.39 -8.05 2.55
C GLU A 54 -1.26 -7.36 1.20
N ILE A 55 -0.36 -6.38 1.14
CA ILE A 55 0.03 -5.68 -0.08
C ILE A 55 1.54 -5.87 -0.22
N ASP A 56 1.96 -6.47 -1.32
CA ASP A 56 3.36 -6.79 -1.60
C ASP A 56 4.04 -7.60 -0.48
N GLY A 57 3.30 -8.53 0.11
CA GLY A 57 3.74 -9.38 1.22
C GLY A 57 3.81 -8.68 2.58
N ARG A 58 3.22 -7.48 2.71
CA ARG A 58 3.17 -6.72 3.96
C ARG A 58 1.75 -6.62 4.49
N PRO A 59 1.49 -6.90 5.78
CA PRO A 59 0.18 -6.71 6.38
C PRO A 59 -0.34 -5.28 6.20
N ALA A 60 -1.53 -5.17 5.62
CA ALA A 60 -2.20 -3.89 5.36
C ALA A 60 -3.40 -3.68 6.29
N GLY A 61 -4.13 -4.74 6.65
CA GLY A 61 -5.20 -4.67 7.63
C GLY A 61 -6.18 -5.83 7.59
N SER A 62 -7.18 -5.78 8.47
CA SER A 62 -8.24 -6.78 8.58
C SER A 62 -9.59 -6.20 8.19
N ILE A 63 -10.31 -6.91 7.32
CA ILE A 63 -11.62 -6.53 6.81
C ILE A 63 -12.67 -7.50 7.36
N VAL A 64 -13.64 -6.94 8.08
CA VAL A 64 -14.76 -7.67 8.71
C VAL A 64 -16.09 -7.05 8.30
N GLN A 65 -17.20 -7.55 8.83
CA GLN A 65 -18.53 -7.03 8.51
C GLN A 65 -18.62 -5.51 8.76
N GLY A 66 -19.23 -4.78 7.82
CA GLY A 66 -19.43 -3.33 7.89
C GLY A 66 -18.17 -2.49 7.69
N ARG A 67 -17.04 -3.12 7.33
CA ARG A 67 -15.78 -2.41 7.05
C ARG A 67 -15.33 -2.63 5.61
N ASN A 68 -14.82 -1.55 5.02
CA ASN A 68 -14.12 -1.56 3.74
C ASN A 68 -12.67 -1.12 3.97
N PHE A 69 -11.77 -1.58 3.11
CA PHE A 69 -10.39 -1.14 3.10
C PHE A 69 -10.19 -0.06 2.04
N HIS A 70 -9.44 0.97 2.41
CA HIS A 70 -9.09 2.10 1.55
C HIS A 70 -7.62 2.42 1.73
N ALA A 71 -6.87 2.51 0.64
CA ALA A 71 -5.48 2.94 0.68
C ALA A 71 -5.07 3.63 -0.62
N TRP A 72 -4.13 4.57 -0.52
CA TRP A 72 -3.43 5.10 -1.68
C TRP A 72 -2.16 4.28 -1.89
N LEU A 73 -2.01 3.75 -3.10
CA LEU A 73 -0.83 2.99 -3.50
C LEU A 73 -0.07 3.77 -4.58
N PRO A 74 1.28 3.66 -4.59
CA PRO A 74 2.07 4.11 -5.73
C PRO A 74 1.53 3.51 -7.04
N ALA A 75 1.78 4.21 -8.14
CA ALA A 75 1.46 3.66 -9.45
C ALA A 75 2.38 2.47 -9.77
N GLY A 76 1.83 1.47 -10.46
CA GLY A 76 2.58 0.30 -10.92
C GLY A 76 2.04 -1.02 -10.38
N HIS A 77 2.87 -2.06 -10.48
CA HIS A 77 2.49 -3.42 -10.15
C HIS A 77 2.52 -3.68 -8.64
N HIS A 78 1.41 -4.19 -8.14
CA HIS A 78 1.26 -4.62 -6.76
C HIS A 78 0.62 -6.01 -6.70
N VAL A 79 0.90 -6.73 -5.62
CA VAL A 79 0.26 -8.02 -5.33
C VAL A 79 -0.58 -7.89 -4.08
N LEU A 80 -1.88 -8.15 -4.21
CA LEU A 80 -2.82 -8.19 -3.10
C LEU A 80 -3.00 -9.64 -2.69
N THR A 81 -2.71 -9.96 -1.43
CA THR A 81 -2.87 -11.31 -0.89
C THR A 81 -3.88 -11.29 0.26
N VAL A 82 -4.79 -12.26 0.28
CA VAL A 82 -5.85 -12.33 1.29
C VAL A 82 -5.82 -13.64 2.05
N TYR A 83 -6.02 -13.53 3.36
CA TYR A 83 -6.03 -14.63 4.31
C TYR A 83 -7.38 -14.68 5.00
N LYS A 84 -8.06 -15.82 4.99
CA LYS A 84 -9.34 -16.00 5.69
C LYS A 84 -9.16 -15.83 7.20
N VAL A 85 -10.15 -15.20 7.84
CA VAL A 85 -10.26 -15.07 9.30
C VAL A 85 -11.69 -15.41 9.77
N PRO A 86 -11.90 -16.21 10.84
CA PRO A 86 -10.89 -17.02 11.51
C PRO A 86 -10.34 -18.11 10.57
N SER A 87 -9.05 -18.39 10.68
CA SER A 87 -8.42 -19.51 9.99
C SER A 87 -8.53 -20.75 10.88
N VAL A 88 -9.22 -21.79 10.41
CA VAL A 88 -9.34 -23.08 11.11
C VAL A 88 -8.64 -24.12 10.24
N GLY A 89 -7.54 -24.67 10.74
CA GLY A 89 -6.66 -25.55 9.96
C GLY A 89 -5.82 -24.78 8.94
N PHE A 90 -5.39 -25.47 7.88
CA PHE A 90 -4.69 -24.84 6.76
C PHE A 90 -5.71 -24.31 5.74
N THR A 91 -5.66 -23.02 5.50
CA THR A 91 -6.35 -22.36 4.39
C THR A 91 -5.31 -21.65 3.56
N GLU A 92 -5.20 -22.02 2.28
CA GLU A 92 -4.27 -21.38 1.36
C GLU A 92 -4.69 -19.91 1.12
N PRO A 93 -3.75 -18.94 1.22
CA PRO A 93 -4.05 -17.58 0.83
C PRO A 93 -4.26 -17.49 -0.68
N THR A 94 -5.04 -16.51 -1.12
CA THR A 94 -5.16 -16.20 -2.55
C THR A 94 -4.53 -14.86 -2.85
N SER A 95 -3.95 -14.74 -4.04
CA SER A 95 -3.29 -13.52 -4.49
C SER A 95 -3.83 -13.05 -5.83
N VAL A 96 -3.89 -11.74 -6.03
CA VAL A 96 -4.19 -11.11 -7.32
C VAL A 96 -3.16 -10.02 -7.60
N ALA A 97 -2.62 -10.01 -8.82
CA ALA A 97 -1.80 -8.92 -9.30
C ALA A 97 -2.69 -7.77 -9.78
N VAL A 98 -2.35 -6.54 -9.41
CA VAL A 98 -3.03 -5.33 -9.87
C VAL A 98 -1.98 -4.33 -10.34
N ASN A 99 -2.26 -3.66 -11.46
CA ASN A 99 -1.47 -2.52 -11.90
C ASN A 99 -2.22 -1.23 -11.55
N ILE A 100 -1.75 -0.54 -10.51
CA ILE A 100 -2.35 0.69 -10.00
C ILE A 100 -2.04 1.83 -10.97
N GLN A 101 -3.10 2.44 -11.50
CA GLN A 101 -2.98 3.62 -12.35
C GLN A 101 -3.14 4.92 -11.55
N PRO A 102 -2.30 5.95 -11.82
CA PRO A 102 -2.41 7.26 -11.21
C PRO A 102 -3.80 7.89 -11.34
N GLY A 103 -4.43 8.24 -10.23
CA GLY A 103 -5.74 8.92 -10.24
C GLY A 103 -6.93 8.02 -10.56
N TRP A 104 -6.77 6.69 -10.54
CA TRP A 104 -7.86 5.72 -10.69
C TRP A 104 -8.23 5.08 -9.36
N ASN A 105 -9.51 4.75 -9.21
CA ASN A 105 -10.04 3.89 -8.17
C ASN A 105 -10.04 2.44 -8.66
N ASN A 106 -9.23 1.60 -8.03
CA ASN A 106 -9.13 0.17 -8.29
C ASN A 106 -9.99 -0.55 -7.24
N VAL A 107 -11.16 -1.04 -7.65
CA VAL A 107 -12.15 -1.60 -6.72
C VAL A 107 -12.19 -3.12 -6.83
N PHE A 108 -12.01 -3.79 -5.70
CA PHE A 108 -12.12 -5.25 -5.59
C PHE A 108 -13.22 -5.62 -4.60
N THR A 109 -13.99 -6.65 -4.94
CA THR A 109 -14.90 -7.31 -4.03
C THR A 109 -14.27 -8.61 -3.58
N ALA A 110 -14.04 -8.75 -2.28
CA ALA A 110 -13.69 -10.01 -1.67
C ALA A 110 -14.93 -10.92 -1.64
N ILE A 111 -14.79 -12.16 -2.12
CA ILE A 111 -15.82 -13.19 -2.11
C ILE A 111 -15.31 -14.39 -1.34
N TRP A 112 -16.14 -14.90 -0.43
CA TRP A 112 -15.87 -16.16 0.24
C TRP A 112 -16.43 -17.31 -0.60
N ASP A 113 -15.64 -18.35 -0.81
CA ASP A 113 -16.08 -19.58 -1.44
C ASP A 113 -15.50 -20.76 -0.67
N SER A 114 -16.39 -21.47 0.03
CA SER A 114 -16.10 -22.68 0.80
C SER A 114 -15.01 -22.49 1.86
N ASN A 115 -13.73 -22.57 1.51
CA ASN A 115 -12.65 -22.30 2.45
C ASN A 115 -11.73 -21.15 2.03
N LEU A 116 -11.93 -20.58 0.84
CA LEU A 116 -11.05 -19.58 0.27
C LEU A 116 -11.73 -18.21 0.23
N VAL A 117 -10.91 -17.17 0.18
CA VAL A 117 -11.34 -15.80 -0.06
C VAL A 117 -10.66 -15.35 -1.33
N TYR A 118 -11.42 -14.84 -2.29
CA TYR A 118 -10.92 -14.35 -3.58
C TYR A 118 -11.20 -12.87 -3.74
N LEU A 119 -10.26 -12.15 -4.35
CA LEU A 119 -10.49 -10.77 -4.79
C LEU A 119 -10.96 -10.76 -6.25
N ARG A 120 -12.18 -10.28 -6.48
CA ARG A 120 -12.72 -10.07 -7.82
C ARG A 120 -12.70 -8.59 -8.19
N PRO A 121 -12.10 -8.21 -9.33
CA PRO A 121 -12.23 -6.86 -9.86
C PRO A 121 -13.71 -6.49 -10.00
N SER A 122 -14.10 -5.36 -9.44
CA SER A 122 -15.47 -4.83 -9.49
C SER A 122 -15.60 -3.62 -10.43
N GLY A 123 -14.49 -3.24 -11.05
CA GLY A 123 -14.39 -2.12 -11.99
C GLY A 123 -13.24 -1.18 -11.64
N THR A 124 -12.95 -0.29 -12.59
CA THR A 124 -11.99 0.80 -12.43
C THR A 124 -12.71 2.11 -12.75
N PHE A 125 -12.83 3.00 -11.76
CA PHE A 125 -13.44 4.32 -11.97
C PHE A 125 -12.35 5.39 -11.93
N LEU A 126 -12.46 6.44 -12.74
CA LEU A 126 -11.66 7.64 -12.54
C LEU A 126 -11.88 8.16 -11.11
N SER A 127 -10.82 8.62 -10.44
CA SER A 127 -10.99 9.34 -9.17
C SER A 127 -11.87 10.58 -9.39
N PRO A 128 -12.63 11.03 -8.38
CA PRO A 128 -13.42 12.25 -8.50
C PRO A 128 -12.59 13.44 -9.01
N GLY A 129 -11.35 13.61 -8.55
CA GLY A 129 -10.43 14.65 -9.05
C GLY A 129 -10.14 14.54 -10.55
N ALA A 130 -9.84 13.33 -11.05
CA ALA A 130 -9.60 13.11 -12.47
C ALA A 130 -10.86 13.33 -13.34
N THR A 131 -12.06 13.06 -12.79
CA THR A 131 -13.32 13.38 -13.50
C THR A 131 -13.54 14.88 -13.65
N TRP A 132 -13.14 15.70 -12.67
CA TRP A 132 -13.22 17.15 -12.77
C TRP A 132 -12.22 17.72 -13.76
N GLN A 133 -11.01 17.18 -13.78
CA GLN A 133 -9.94 17.65 -14.67
C GLN A 133 -10.28 17.40 -16.14
N ASN A 134 -10.74 16.20 -16.49
CA ASN A 134 -11.18 15.87 -17.86
C ASN A 134 -12.43 16.65 -18.33
N ARG A 135 -13.19 17.27 -17.42
CA ARG A 135 -14.34 18.11 -17.77
C ARG A 135 -13.93 19.55 -18.11
N GLY A 136 -12.75 19.99 -17.65
CA GLY A 136 -12.23 21.34 -17.88
C GLY A 136 -11.68 21.57 -19.29
N ASP A 137 -11.36 20.49 -20.03
CA ASP A 137 -10.69 20.55 -21.34
C ASP A 137 -11.66 20.63 -22.53
N VAL A 138 -12.96 20.91 -22.30
CA VAL A 138 -14.02 20.95 -23.32
C VAL A 138 -14.56 22.38 -23.56
N TYR A 139 -13.71 23.40 -23.42
CA TYR A 139 -14.02 24.76 -23.84
C TYR A 139 -12.95 25.32 -24.78
#